data_AF-A0A6I1NK21-F1
#
_entry.id   AF-A0A6I1NK21-F1
#
_cell.length_a   1.000
_cell.length_b   1.000
_cell.length_c   1.000
_cell.angle_alpha   90.00
_cell.angle_beta   90.00
_cell.angle_gamma   90.00
#
_symmetry.space_group_name_H-M   'P 1'
#
loop_
_entity.id
_entity.type
_entity.pdbx_description
1 polymer ?
#
loop_
_entity_poly.entity_id
_entity_poly.type
_entity_poly.pdbx_seq_one_letter_code
_entity_poly.pdbx_strand_id
1 'polypeptide(L)'
;MAFLRLEGVCKRYGEIEAVVATHLSVDKGEFVSLLGPSGCGKTTTLQMIAGFVEVSAGAILLDNRDITHAKPSSRGLGVVFQSYALFPHMSVEDNVAFGLRMRKVPAAEVRKRVATVLQLVRLHQHAERYPRELSGGQRQRVALARALVIEPPVLLLDEPLSNLDANLREEMQFEIRRIQREVGITTLMVTHDQAEALSISDRVVVMQAGRITQIDEPYKLYEHPRTRFISGFVGKANLLPGDRDASGCPQVRQLPGEGELTLSLRPEKIDLLAAGSGRLPGKILSRFFLGSQWLYRIDTAIGEITVVRRNDGSAPLNEGTAVGLDWPAELLRVLEHGEVPA
;
A
#
# COMPACT_ATOMS: atom_id res chain seq x y z
N MET A 1 17.89 -12.89 -3.70
CA MET A 1 19.05 -12.38 -2.93
C MET A 1 18.81 -10.90 -2.77
N ALA A 2 18.76 -10.43 -1.53
CA ALA A 2 18.33 -9.06 -1.22
C ALA A 2 19.21 -8.01 -1.91
N PHE A 3 18.60 -7.20 -2.76
CA PHE A 3 19.25 -6.18 -3.56
C PHE A 3 19.32 -4.84 -2.82
N LEU A 4 18.27 -4.46 -2.11
CA LEU A 4 18.26 -3.34 -1.17
C LEU A 4 18.01 -3.87 0.24
N ARG A 5 18.85 -3.48 1.20
CA ARG A 5 18.73 -3.86 2.61
C ARG A 5 18.75 -2.64 3.51
N LEU A 6 17.80 -2.59 4.44
CA LEU A 6 17.80 -1.69 5.59
C LEU A 6 18.14 -2.56 6.79
N GLU A 7 19.20 -2.23 7.50
CA GLU A 7 19.71 -2.98 8.64
C GLU A 7 19.65 -2.10 9.88
N GLY A 8 18.57 -2.25 10.66
CA GLY A 8 18.37 -1.54 11.91
C GLY A 8 18.26 -0.02 11.71
N VAL A 9 17.71 0.42 10.58
CA VAL A 9 17.67 1.84 10.20
C VAL A 9 16.76 2.61 11.15
N CYS A 10 17.30 3.66 11.76
CA CYS A 10 16.59 4.54 12.69
C CYS A 10 16.60 5.99 12.18
N LYS A 11 15.53 6.72 12.49
CA LYS A 11 15.48 8.18 12.40
C LYS A 11 14.97 8.81 13.67
N ARG A 12 15.77 9.71 14.22
CA ARG A 12 15.42 10.58 15.35
C ARG A 12 15.37 12.05 14.93
N TYR A 13 14.35 12.75 15.42
CA TYR A 13 14.22 14.20 15.37
C TYR A 13 14.11 14.71 16.82
N GLY A 14 15.25 15.06 17.42
CA GLY A 14 15.35 15.31 18.85
C GLY A 14 14.98 14.04 19.64
N GLU A 15 13.94 14.15 20.48
CA GLU A 15 13.41 13.03 21.28
C GLU A 15 12.44 12.12 20.51
N ILE A 16 11.96 12.54 19.34
CA ILE A 16 10.97 11.77 18.57
C ILE A 16 11.68 10.75 17.68
N GLU A 17 11.40 9.47 17.90
CA GLU A 17 11.80 8.38 17.01
C GLU A 17 10.78 8.18 15.88
N ALA A 18 11.03 8.81 14.73
CA ALA A 18 10.15 8.72 13.57
C ALA A 18 10.23 7.37 12.84
N VAL A 19 11.39 6.71 12.91
CA VAL A 19 11.62 5.36 12.37
C VAL A 19 12.47 4.60 13.38
N VAL A 20 12.03 3.41 13.77
CA VAL A 20 12.64 2.62 14.84
C VAL A 20 13.14 1.28 14.28
N ALA A 21 14.47 1.08 14.34
CA ALA A 21 15.18 -0.17 14.04
C ALA A 21 14.58 -0.95 12.85
N THR A 22 14.41 -0.27 11.72
CA THR A 22 13.77 -0.85 10.55
C THR A 22 14.68 -1.85 9.86
N HIS A 23 14.20 -3.09 9.76
CA HIS A 23 14.82 -4.16 8.99
C HIS A 23 13.95 -4.50 7.78
N LEU A 24 14.48 -4.31 6.58
CA LEU A 24 13.77 -4.61 5.34
C LEU A 24 14.75 -5.11 4.28
N SER A 25 14.41 -6.22 3.64
CA SER A 25 15.09 -6.74 2.45
C SER A 25 14.14 -6.70 1.25
N VAL A 26 14.63 -6.12 0.15
CA VAL A 26 13.94 -6.06 -1.14
C VAL A 26 14.80 -6.76 -2.18
N ASP A 27 14.24 -7.75 -2.86
CA ASP A 27 14.88 -8.49 -3.93
C ASP A 27 14.94 -7.67 -5.24
N LYS A 28 15.88 -8.03 -6.12
CA LYS A 28 16.04 -7.34 -7.41
C LYS A 28 14.80 -7.50 -8.28
N GLY A 29 14.26 -6.39 -8.78
CA GLY A 29 13.04 -6.38 -9.60
C GLY A 29 11.74 -6.54 -8.81
N GLU A 30 11.79 -6.60 -7.49
CA GLU A 30 10.62 -6.67 -6.61
C GLU A 30 9.91 -5.30 -6.54
N PHE A 31 8.59 -5.30 -6.47
CA PHE A 31 7.77 -4.14 -6.14
C PHE A 31 7.29 -4.24 -4.69
N VAL A 32 7.75 -3.33 -3.84
CA VAL A 32 7.38 -3.29 -2.42
C VAL A 32 6.66 -2.00 -2.09
N SER A 33 5.49 -2.11 -1.44
CA SER A 33 4.78 -0.94 -0.90
C SER A 33 4.98 -0.77 0.59
N LEU A 34 5.38 0.43 1.02
CA LEU A 34 5.27 0.88 2.40
C LEU A 34 3.86 1.44 2.61
N LEU A 35 3.08 0.80 3.47
CA LEU A 35 1.68 1.10 3.77
C LEU A 35 1.53 1.39 5.26
N GLY A 36 0.67 2.34 5.62
CA GLY A 36 0.45 2.70 7.03
C GLY A 36 -0.20 4.07 7.19
N PRO A 37 -0.57 4.48 8.41
CA PRO A 37 -1.24 5.76 8.68
C PRO A 37 -0.32 6.95 8.40
N SER A 38 -0.89 8.14 8.29
CA SER A 38 -0.11 9.38 8.22
C SER A 38 0.82 9.50 9.43
N GLY A 39 2.07 9.90 9.21
CA GLY A 39 3.06 10.08 10.28
C GLY A 39 3.76 8.80 10.76
N CYS A 40 3.46 7.61 10.23
CA CYS A 40 4.08 6.36 10.71
C CYS A 40 5.52 6.09 10.21
N GLY A 41 6.17 7.06 9.53
CA GLY A 41 7.57 6.96 9.11
C GLY A 41 7.82 6.46 7.67
N LYS A 42 6.79 6.27 6.82
CA LYS A 42 6.94 5.75 5.44
C LYS A 42 7.80 6.67 4.56
N THR A 43 7.38 7.93 4.42
CA THR A 43 8.09 8.93 3.61
C THR A 43 9.48 9.19 4.19
N THR A 44 9.64 9.24 5.52
CA THR A 44 10.94 9.34 6.17
C THR A 44 11.86 8.17 5.81
N THR A 45 11.33 6.94 5.79
CA THR A 45 12.08 5.75 5.37
C THR A 45 12.51 5.85 3.91
N LEU A 46 11.59 6.21 3.00
CA LEU A 46 11.91 6.39 1.58
C LEU A 46 12.94 7.51 1.38
N GLN A 47 12.83 8.63 2.08
CA GLN A 47 13.77 9.75 2.02
C GLN A 47 15.16 9.39 2.57
N MET A 48 15.24 8.53 3.59
CA MET A 48 16.53 7.99 4.06
C MET A 48 17.19 7.12 3.01
N ILE A 49 16.43 6.30 2.28
CA ILE A 49 16.94 5.49 1.16
C ILE A 49 17.40 6.40 0.01
N ALA A 50 16.64 7.46 -0.30
CA ALA A 50 17.01 8.46 -1.30
C ALA A 50 18.22 9.34 -0.88
N GLY A 51 18.53 9.40 0.41
CA GLY A 51 19.59 10.22 1.00
C GLY A 51 19.20 11.68 1.28
N PHE A 52 17.93 12.03 1.15
CA PHE A 52 17.43 13.37 1.50
C PHE A 52 17.28 13.59 2.99
N VAL A 53 17.18 12.50 3.76
CA VAL A 53 17.18 12.50 5.22
C VAL A 53 18.33 11.64 5.71
N GLU A 54 19.12 12.15 6.65
CA GLU A 54 20.21 11.40 7.26
C GLU A 54 19.68 10.30 8.17
N VAL A 55 20.33 9.13 8.12
CA VAL A 55 20.08 8.00 9.02
C VAL A 55 20.71 8.28 10.39
N SER A 56 19.94 8.10 11.46
CA SER A 56 20.44 8.29 12.83
C SER A 56 21.26 7.10 13.34
N ALA A 57 20.86 5.88 12.96
CA ALA A 57 21.57 4.64 13.28
C ALA A 57 21.19 3.54 12.27
N GLY A 58 22.01 2.49 12.17
CA GLY A 58 21.82 1.40 11.20
C GLY A 58 22.46 1.69 9.85
N ALA A 59 22.20 0.81 8.88
CA ALA A 59 22.82 0.88 7.55
C ALA A 59 21.82 0.65 6.41
N ILE A 60 22.09 1.26 5.26
CA ILE A 60 21.38 1.05 3.99
C ILE A 60 22.39 0.51 2.98
N LEU A 61 22.17 -0.73 2.55
CA LEU A 61 23.01 -1.43 1.59
C LEU A 61 22.24 -1.60 0.26
N LEU A 62 22.88 -1.23 -0.85
CA LEU A 62 22.38 -1.46 -2.20
C LEU A 62 23.40 -2.30 -2.96
N ASP A 63 22.99 -3.49 -3.38
CA ASP A 63 23.87 -4.46 -4.06
C ASP A 63 25.18 -4.70 -3.28
N ASN A 64 25.03 -4.90 -1.97
CA ASN A 64 26.12 -5.04 -0.98
C ASN A 64 27.00 -3.80 -0.79
N ARG A 65 26.73 -2.68 -1.47
CA ARG A 65 27.41 -1.40 -1.25
C ARG A 65 26.68 -0.59 -0.19
N ASP A 66 27.40 -0.13 0.82
CA ASP A 66 26.88 0.84 1.79
C ASP A 66 26.67 2.21 1.14
N ILE A 67 25.42 2.69 1.20
CA ILE A 67 25.00 3.99 0.70
C ILE A 67 24.48 4.90 1.81
N THR A 68 24.58 4.51 3.09
CA THR A 68 24.00 5.19 4.26
C THR A 68 24.35 6.68 4.30
N HIS A 69 25.62 7.02 4.12
CA HIS A 69 26.14 8.39 4.12
C HIS A 69 26.44 8.93 2.71
N ALA A 70 26.11 8.19 1.66
CA ALA A 70 26.28 8.67 0.30
C ALA A 70 25.31 9.83 0.03
N LYS A 71 25.79 10.88 -0.63
CA LYS A 71 24.97 12.02 -1.08
C LYS A 71 23.88 11.53 -2.04
N PRO A 72 22.68 12.14 -2.06
CA PRO A 72 21.58 11.74 -2.96
C PRO A 72 22.01 11.52 -4.41
N SER A 73 22.81 12.44 -4.97
CA SER A 73 23.26 12.39 -6.36
C SER A 73 24.22 11.25 -6.68
N SER A 74 24.91 10.68 -5.69
CA SER A 74 25.84 9.56 -5.88
C SER A 74 25.23 8.19 -5.61
N ARG A 75 23.98 8.12 -5.14
CA ARG A 75 23.25 6.85 -4.94
C ARG A 75 22.72 6.25 -6.23
N GLY A 76 22.56 7.05 -7.28
CA GLY A 76 22.11 6.59 -8.60
C GLY A 76 20.64 6.19 -8.68
N LEU A 77 19.82 6.50 -7.66
CA LEU A 77 18.41 6.12 -7.55
C LEU A 77 17.51 7.02 -8.40
N GLY A 78 16.40 6.46 -8.88
CA GLY A 78 15.31 7.22 -9.49
C GLY A 78 14.27 7.58 -8.41
N VAL A 79 13.82 8.83 -8.37
CA VAL A 79 12.81 9.27 -7.38
C VAL A 79 11.67 10.00 -8.09
N VAL A 80 10.45 9.62 -7.78
CA VAL A 80 9.21 10.33 -8.16
C VAL A 80 8.57 10.85 -6.88
N PHE A 81 8.49 12.18 -6.77
CA PHE A 81 7.87 12.86 -5.64
C PHE A 81 6.35 12.99 -5.83
N GLN A 82 5.63 13.16 -4.73
CA GLN A 82 4.19 13.36 -4.68
C GLN A 82 3.71 14.50 -5.61
N SER A 83 4.42 15.62 -5.63
CA SER A 83 4.09 16.78 -6.48
C SER A 83 4.63 16.67 -7.92
N TYR A 84 5.21 15.52 -8.28
CA TYR A 84 5.93 15.21 -9.52
C TYR A 84 7.22 16.04 -9.74
N ALA A 85 7.30 17.23 -9.15
CA ALA A 85 8.43 18.15 -9.23
C ALA A 85 8.92 18.37 -10.68
N LEU A 86 8.00 18.51 -11.64
CA LEU A 86 8.34 18.79 -13.03
C LEU A 86 8.82 20.24 -13.18
N PHE A 87 9.76 20.49 -14.08
CA PHE A 87 10.22 21.84 -14.40
C PHE A 87 9.19 22.50 -15.33
N PRO A 88 8.45 23.53 -14.86
CA PRO A 88 7.29 24.06 -15.60
C PRO A 88 7.68 24.82 -16.87
N HIS A 89 8.93 25.27 -16.95
CA HIS A 89 9.51 26.02 -18.06
C HIS A 89 10.23 25.13 -19.08
N MET A 90 10.22 23.81 -18.89
CA MET A 90 10.83 22.84 -19.81
C MET A 90 9.73 22.01 -20.48
N SER A 91 9.97 21.61 -21.73
CA SER A 91 9.12 20.65 -22.43
C SER A 91 9.14 19.26 -21.74
N VAL A 92 8.26 18.35 -22.16
CA VAL A 92 8.30 16.94 -21.73
C VAL A 92 9.66 16.32 -22.06
N GLU A 93 10.14 16.50 -23.29
CA GLU A 93 11.43 16.00 -23.74
C GLU A 93 12.57 16.53 -22.87
N ASP A 94 12.56 17.84 -22.59
CA ASP A 94 13.60 18.48 -21.78
C ASP A 94 13.55 18.05 -20.30
N ASN A 95 12.35 17.90 -19.74
CA ASN A 95 12.17 17.36 -18.40
C ASN A 95 12.81 15.97 -18.28
N VAL A 96 12.57 15.10 -19.26
CA VAL A 96 13.14 13.75 -19.28
C VAL A 96 14.66 13.81 -19.54
N ALA A 97 15.12 14.61 -20.50
CA ALA A 97 16.54 14.71 -20.85
C ALA A 97 17.44 15.30 -19.75
N PHE A 98 16.86 16.08 -18.83
CA PHE A 98 17.61 16.87 -17.82
C PHE A 98 18.66 16.06 -17.06
N GLY A 99 18.30 14.90 -16.51
CA GLY A 99 19.20 14.08 -15.71
C GLY A 99 20.40 13.55 -16.50
N LEU A 100 20.20 13.19 -17.77
CA LEU A 100 21.27 12.74 -18.66
C LEU A 100 22.22 13.90 -19.03
N ARG A 101 21.67 15.09 -19.31
CA ARG A 101 22.46 16.29 -19.60
C ARG A 101 23.35 16.69 -18.42
N MET A 102 22.84 16.62 -17.19
CA MET A 102 23.62 16.87 -15.98
C MET A 102 24.75 15.85 -15.77
N ARG A 103 24.55 14.61 -16.21
CA ARG A 103 25.59 13.56 -16.23
C ARG A 103 26.54 13.66 -17.43
N LYS A 104 26.41 14.69 -18.26
CA LYS A 104 27.24 14.93 -19.47
C LYS A 104 27.20 13.77 -20.48
N VAL A 105 26.06 13.07 -20.56
CA VAL A 105 25.85 11.99 -21.55
C VAL A 105 25.87 12.60 -22.97
N PRO A 106 26.52 11.96 -23.96
CA PRO A 106 26.58 12.46 -25.33
C PRO A 106 25.20 12.74 -25.94
N ALA A 107 25.06 13.84 -26.69
CA ALA A 107 23.76 14.30 -27.19
C ALA A 107 23.00 13.27 -28.05
N ALA A 108 23.72 12.47 -28.84
CA ALA A 108 23.10 11.39 -29.63
C ALA A 108 22.48 10.30 -28.75
N GLU A 109 23.15 9.95 -27.65
CA GLU A 109 22.67 8.98 -26.68
C GLU A 109 21.49 9.52 -25.86
N VAL A 110 21.54 10.80 -25.48
CA VAL A 110 20.40 11.49 -24.83
C VAL A 110 19.15 11.37 -25.70
N ARG A 111 19.22 11.73 -26.98
CA ARG A 111 18.07 11.64 -27.90
C ARG A 111 17.52 10.22 -27.99
N LYS A 112 18.40 9.22 -28.10
CA LYS A 112 18.00 7.81 -28.17
C LYS A 112 17.26 7.36 -26.91
N ARG A 113 17.85 7.57 -25.73
CA ARG A 113 17.27 7.15 -24.44
C ARG A 113 15.95 7.87 -24.15
N VAL A 114 15.88 9.18 -24.44
CA VAL A 114 14.65 9.97 -24.27
C VAL A 114 13.54 9.46 -25.18
N ALA A 115 13.83 9.20 -26.46
CA ALA A 115 12.83 8.65 -27.39
C ALA A 115 12.31 7.29 -26.91
N THR A 116 13.21 6.39 -26.49
CA THR A 116 12.83 5.06 -25.98
C THR A 116 11.94 5.16 -24.73
N VAL A 117 12.31 5.98 -23.74
CA VAL A 117 11.51 6.09 -22.51
C VAL A 117 10.17 6.78 -22.75
N LEU A 118 10.11 7.77 -23.65
CA LEU A 118 8.84 8.43 -24.02
C LEU A 118 7.90 7.48 -24.77
N GLN A 119 8.44 6.51 -25.52
CA GLN A 119 7.64 5.43 -26.10
C GLN A 119 7.10 4.49 -25.02
N LEU A 120 7.96 4.04 -24.09
CA LEU A 120 7.59 3.16 -22.97
C LEU A 120 6.42 3.73 -22.13
N VAL A 121 6.47 5.04 -21.83
CA VAL A 121 5.42 5.74 -21.08
C VAL A 121 4.30 6.31 -21.96
N ARG A 122 4.27 5.99 -23.26
CA ARG A 122 3.24 6.44 -24.22
C ARG A 122 3.07 7.97 -24.30
N LEU A 123 4.18 8.72 -24.24
CA LEU A 123 4.21 10.19 -24.34
C LEU A 123 4.95 10.73 -25.57
N HIS A 124 5.37 9.89 -26.51
CA HIS A 124 6.10 10.32 -27.72
C HIS A 124 5.41 11.46 -28.50
N GLN A 125 4.07 11.46 -28.61
CA GLN A 125 3.31 12.52 -29.30
C GLN A 125 3.21 13.84 -28.49
N HIS A 126 3.64 13.83 -27.23
CA HIS A 126 3.52 14.95 -26.30
C HIS A 126 4.90 15.53 -25.94
N ALA A 127 5.98 15.11 -26.63
CA ALA A 127 7.36 15.45 -26.31
C ALA A 127 7.62 16.97 -26.22
N GLU A 128 7.00 17.75 -27.11
CA GLU A 128 7.18 19.21 -27.17
C GLU A 128 6.26 19.99 -26.21
N ARG A 129 5.29 19.32 -25.58
CA ARG A 129 4.36 19.99 -24.65
C ARG A 129 5.04 20.38 -23.35
N TYR A 130 4.50 21.39 -22.69
CA TYR A 130 4.89 21.82 -21.36
C TYR A 130 3.98 21.19 -20.29
N PRO A 131 4.43 21.03 -19.03
CA PRO A 131 3.64 20.40 -17.97
C PRO A 131 2.24 20.97 -17.74
N ARG A 132 2.03 22.26 -18.03
CA ARG A 132 0.72 22.93 -17.93
C ARG A 132 -0.30 22.47 -18.98
N GLU A 133 0.16 21.86 -20.07
CA GLU A 133 -0.65 21.39 -21.20
C GLU A 133 -1.00 19.89 -21.10
N LEU A 134 -0.67 19.27 -19.95
CA LEU A 134 -0.80 17.85 -19.70
C LEU A 134 -1.87 17.56 -18.64
N SER A 135 -2.54 16.43 -18.78
CA SER A 135 -3.40 15.87 -17.72
C SER A 135 -2.56 15.42 -16.50
N GLY A 136 -3.22 15.13 -15.38
CA GLY A 136 -2.55 14.63 -14.17
C GLY A 136 -1.74 13.35 -14.41
N GLY A 137 -2.34 12.37 -15.09
CA GLY A 137 -1.68 11.09 -15.42
C GLY A 137 -0.57 11.26 -16.43
N GLN A 138 -0.72 12.18 -17.40
CA GLN A 138 0.38 12.53 -18.30
C GLN A 138 1.56 13.14 -17.55
N ARG A 139 1.33 14.09 -16.64
CA ARG A 139 2.41 14.65 -15.79
C ARG A 139 3.12 13.57 -14.96
N GLN A 140 2.36 12.62 -14.42
CA GLN A 140 2.94 11.50 -13.67
C GLN A 140 3.81 10.61 -14.58
N ARG A 141 3.35 10.30 -15.81
CA ARG A 141 4.15 9.56 -16.81
C ARG A 141 5.43 10.30 -17.20
N VAL A 142 5.42 11.64 -17.27
CA VAL A 142 6.64 12.44 -17.46
C VAL A 142 7.60 12.26 -16.28
N ALA A 143 7.09 12.30 -15.05
CA ALA A 143 7.92 12.14 -13.85
C ALA A 143 8.55 10.74 -13.78
N LEU A 144 7.79 9.69 -14.10
CA LEU A 144 8.28 8.32 -14.24
C LEU A 144 9.36 8.22 -15.34
N ALA A 145 9.10 8.77 -16.53
CA ALA A 145 10.07 8.77 -17.63
C ALA A 145 11.38 9.45 -17.23
N ARG A 146 11.29 10.61 -16.56
CA ARG A 146 12.47 11.33 -16.05
C ARG A 146 13.26 10.53 -15.02
N ALA A 147 12.59 9.77 -14.17
CA ALA A 147 13.26 8.89 -13.21
C ALA A 147 13.90 7.67 -13.90
N LEU A 148 13.25 7.09 -14.91
CA LEU A 148 13.68 5.86 -15.58
C LEU A 148 14.79 6.07 -16.61
N VAL A 149 14.84 7.23 -17.28
CA VAL A 149 15.78 7.49 -18.39
C VAL A 149 17.26 7.38 -17.99
N ILE A 150 17.57 7.57 -16.71
CA ILE A 150 18.91 7.42 -16.15
C ILE A 150 19.27 5.98 -15.78
N GLU A 151 18.38 5.02 -16.09
CA GLU A 151 18.51 3.58 -15.82
C GLU A 151 18.90 3.28 -14.37
N PRO A 152 18.10 3.74 -13.38
CA PRO A 152 18.48 3.58 -11.99
C PRO A 152 18.30 2.12 -11.53
N PRO A 153 19.09 1.65 -10.55
CA PRO A 153 18.94 0.30 -10.00
C PRO A 153 17.66 0.14 -9.17
N VAL A 154 17.15 1.23 -8.59
CA VAL A 154 15.94 1.28 -7.77
C VAL A 154 15.13 2.52 -8.13
N LEU A 155 13.81 2.35 -8.23
CA LEU A 155 12.82 3.40 -8.37
C LEU A 155 12.11 3.62 -7.02
N LEU A 156 12.11 4.85 -6.54
CA LEU A 156 11.41 5.26 -5.32
C LEU A 156 10.21 6.12 -5.71
N LEU A 157 9.02 5.74 -5.25
CA LEU A 157 7.77 6.43 -5.53
C LEU A 157 7.15 6.94 -4.23
N ASP A 158 7.11 8.24 -4.01
CA ASP A 158 6.56 8.84 -2.79
C ASP A 158 5.15 9.36 -3.06
N GLU A 159 4.13 8.60 -2.64
CA GLU A 159 2.71 8.86 -2.88
C GLU A 159 2.39 9.28 -4.32
N PRO A 160 2.83 8.50 -5.32
CA PRO A 160 2.83 8.92 -6.72
C PRO A 160 1.42 9.16 -7.29
N LEU A 161 0.38 8.67 -6.63
CA LEU A 161 -0.99 8.61 -7.12
C LEU A 161 -1.97 9.52 -6.34
N SER A 162 -1.50 10.21 -5.29
CA SER A 162 -2.36 10.95 -4.36
C SER A 162 -3.12 12.12 -5.00
N ASN A 163 -2.58 12.67 -6.10
CA ASN A 163 -3.10 13.87 -6.77
C ASN A 163 -4.02 13.55 -7.95
N LEU A 164 -4.45 12.30 -8.10
CA LEU A 164 -5.30 11.84 -9.20
C LEU A 164 -6.71 11.49 -8.71
N ASP A 165 -7.69 11.69 -9.58
CA ASP A 165 -9.05 11.18 -9.39
C ASP A 165 -9.08 9.64 -9.44
N ALA A 166 -10.17 9.04 -8.98
CA ALA A 166 -10.26 7.59 -8.78
C ALA A 166 -10.04 6.77 -10.06
N ASN A 167 -10.65 7.16 -11.19
CA ASN A 167 -10.55 6.41 -12.44
C ASN A 167 -9.13 6.49 -13.01
N LEU A 168 -8.56 7.69 -13.02
CA LEU A 168 -7.21 7.90 -13.52
C LEU A 168 -6.16 7.26 -12.61
N ARG A 169 -6.41 7.25 -11.29
CA ARG A 169 -5.57 6.55 -10.31
C ARG A 169 -5.51 5.06 -10.61
N GLU A 170 -6.65 4.40 -10.81
CA GLU A 170 -6.72 2.98 -11.14
C GLU A 170 -5.97 2.66 -12.44
N GLU A 171 -6.20 3.43 -13.51
CA GLU A 171 -5.44 3.28 -14.77
C GLU A 171 -3.93 3.40 -14.53
N MET A 172 -3.52 4.41 -13.76
CA MET A 172 -2.11 4.68 -13.52
C MET A 172 -1.45 3.64 -12.60
N GLN A 173 -2.17 3.01 -11.68
CA GLN A 173 -1.67 1.86 -10.92
C GLN A 173 -1.21 0.74 -11.86
N PHE A 174 -2.09 0.33 -12.79
CA PHE A 174 -1.77 -0.72 -13.75
C PHE A 174 -0.63 -0.34 -14.67
N GLU A 175 -0.57 0.91 -15.13
CA GLU A 175 0.53 1.39 -15.96
C GLU A 175 1.87 1.41 -15.23
N ILE A 176 1.92 1.83 -13.95
CA ILE A 176 3.14 1.76 -13.13
C ILE A 176 3.62 0.31 -13.02
N ARG A 177 2.71 -0.63 -12.69
CA ARG A 177 3.06 -2.05 -12.58
C ARG A 177 3.54 -2.63 -13.91
N ARG A 178 2.91 -2.26 -15.03
CA ARG A 178 3.32 -2.66 -16.38
C ARG A 178 4.73 -2.19 -16.69
N ILE A 179 4.99 -0.89 -16.51
CA ILE A 179 6.30 -0.27 -16.79
C ILE A 179 7.37 -0.91 -15.90
N GLN A 180 7.09 -1.10 -14.61
CA GLN A 180 8.03 -1.71 -13.68
C GLN A 180 8.42 -3.14 -14.10
N ARG A 181 7.45 -3.96 -14.50
CA ARG A 181 7.69 -5.33 -14.99
C ARG A 181 8.45 -5.36 -16.31
N GLU A 182 8.12 -4.47 -17.24
CA GLU A 182 8.78 -4.39 -18.54
C GLU A 182 10.24 -3.97 -18.41
N VAL A 183 10.56 -3.06 -17.49
CA VAL A 183 11.93 -2.62 -17.20
C VAL A 183 12.66 -3.60 -16.27
N GLY A 184 11.94 -4.34 -15.42
CA GLY A 184 12.51 -5.21 -14.39
C GLY A 184 13.17 -4.45 -13.24
N ILE A 185 12.72 -3.22 -12.97
CA ILE A 185 13.34 -2.33 -11.98
C ILE A 185 12.82 -2.61 -10.56
N THR A 186 13.74 -2.70 -9.59
CA THR A 186 13.38 -2.78 -8.17
C THR A 186 12.65 -1.51 -7.75
N THR A 187 11.47 -1.62 -7.14
CA THR A 187 10.62 -0.46 -6.85
C THR A 187 10.15 -0.45 -5.42
N LEU A 188 10.29 0.69 -4.74
CA LEU A 188 9.66 0.95 -3.45
C LEU A 188 8.65 2.08 -3.60
N MET A 189 7.41 1.83 -3.19
CA MET A 189 6.33 2.81 -3.22
C MET A 189 5.82 3.11 -1.83
N VAL A 190 5.70 4.38 -1.47
CA VAL A 190 4.93 4.83 -0.30
C VAL A 190 3.52 5.14 -0.74
N THR A 191 2.54 4.60 -0.02
CA THR A 191 1.13 4.98 -0.19
C THR A 191 0.39 4.91 1.14
N HIS A 192 -0.70 5.67 1.23
CA HIS A 192 -1.69 5.55 2.29
C HIS A 192 -2.96 4.82 1.82
N ASP A 193 -3.07 4.53 0.51
CA ASP A 193 -4.19 3.81 -0.09
C ASP A 193 -3.91 2.31 -0.09
N GLN A 194 -4.84 1.56 0.51
CA GLN A 194 -4.71 0.11 0.67
C GLN A 194 -4.96 -0.63 -0.64
N ALA A 195 -5.88 -0.14 -1.47
CA ALA A 195 -6.18 -0.76 -2.75
C ALA A 195 -4.96 -0.67 -3.67
N GLU A 196 -4.25 0.47 -3.65
CA GLU A 196 -2.96 0.63 -4.34
C GLU A 196 -1.94 -0.40 -3.86
N ALA A 197 -1.68 -0.46 -2.55
CA ALA A 197 -0.67 -1.36 -2.01
C ALA A 197 -0.99 -2.84 -2.32
N LEU A 198 -2.26 -3.24 -2.22
CA LEU A 198 -2.68 -4.63 -2.41
C LEU A 198 -2.75 -5.04 -3.89
N SER A 199 -2.95 -4.10 -4.83
CA SER A 199 -3.17 -4.42 -6.25
C SER A 199 -1.90 -4.58 -7.07
N ILE A 200 -0.84 -3.81 -6.78
CA ILE A 200 0.37 -3.76 -7.61
C ILE A 200 1.64 -4.28 -6.94
N SER A 201 1.62 -4.56 -5.65
CA SER A 201 2.83 -4.98 -4.92
C SER A 201 3.06 -6.48 -4.97
N ASP A 202 4.32 -6.87 -5.00
CA ASP A 202 4.72 -8.25 -4.69
C ASP A 202 4.68 -8.48 -3.18
N ARG A 203 5.13 -7.47 -2.40
CA ARG A 203 5.06 -7.46 -0.93
C ARG A 203 4.62 -6.10 -0.40
N VAL A 204 3.84 -6.14 0.68
CA VAL A 204 3.40 -4.95 1.41
C VAL A 204 4.05 -4.96 2.78
N VAL A 205 4.69 -3.85 3.12
CA VAL A 205 5.29 -3.55 4.42
C VAL A 205 4.33 -2.64 5.16
N VAL A 206 3.67 -3.15 6.19
CA VAL A 206 2.79 -2.34 7.03
C VAL A 206 3.62 -1.68 8.14
N MET A 207 3.48 -0.37 8.28
CA MET A 207 4.15 0.44 9.29
C MET A 207 3.15 1.06 10.26
N GLN A 208 3.53 1.09 11.54
CA GLN A 208 2.79 1.74 12.63
C GLN A 208 3.81 2.32 13.62
N ALA A 209 3.62 3.58 14.04
CA ALA A 209 4.48 4.23 15.04
C ALA A 209 5.99 4.06 14.77
N GLY A 210 6.42 4.28 13.51
CA GLY A 210 7.82 4.19 13.11
C GLY A 210 8.38 2.76 12.99
N ARG A 211 7.57 1.72 13.23
CA ARG A 211 7.99 0.31 13.19
C ARG A 211 7.29 -0.44 12.05
N ILE A 212 7.97 -1.43 11.50
CA ILE A 212 7.33 -2.43 10.64
C ILE A 212 6.55 -3.42 11.52
N THR A 213 5.27 -3.61 11.23
CA THR A 213 4.39 -4.53 11.97
C THR A 213 4.27 -5.88 11.28
N GLN A 214 4.16 -5.89 9.95
CA GLN A 214 4.10 -7.11 9.14
C GLN A 214 4.64 -6.82 7.73
N ILE A 215 5.28 -7.82 7.15
CA ILE A 215 5.67 -7.82 5.75
C ILE A 215 5.16 -9.11 5.13
N ASP A 216 4.32 -9.01 4.11
CA ASP A 216 3.78 -10.19 3.45
C ASP A 216 3.32 -9.89 2.02
N GLU A 217 2.99 -10.94 1.27
CA GLU A 217 2.25 -10.82 0.01
C GLU A 217 0.85 -10.23 0.28
N PRO A 218 0.27 -9.43 -0.65
CA PRO A 218 -1.03 -8.79 -0.45
C PRO A 218 -2.14 -9.71 0.06
N TYR A 219 -2.28 -10.89 -0.55
CA TYR A 219 -3.31 -11.87 -0.18
C TYR A 219 -3.12 -12.39 1.25
N LYS A 220 -1.88 -12.78 1.61
CA LYS A 220 -1.55 -13.27 2.95
C LYS A 220 -1.69 -12.17 4.00
N LEU A 221 -1.28 -10.95 3.70
CA LEU A 221 -1.47 -9.79 4.58
C LEU A 221 -2.95 -9.55 4.88
N TYR A 222 -3.80 -9.64 3.86
CA TYR A 222 -5.24 -9.42 4.00
C TYR A 222 -5.95 -10.54 4.78
N GLU A 223 -5.64 -11.79 4.43
CA GLU A 223 -6.29 -12.98 4.98
C GLU A 223 -5.69 -13.44 6.32
N HIS A 224 -4.44 -13.10 6.61
CA HIS A 224 -3.72 -13.48 7.83
C HIS A 224 -3.06 -12.26 8.51
N PRO A 225 -3.87 -11.29 9.00
CA PRO A 225 -3.34 -10.17 9.76
C PRO A 225 -2.80 -10.65 11.12
N ARG A 226 -1.57 -10.29 11.47
CA ARG A 226 -0.94 -10.70 12.73
C ARG A 226 -1.39 -9.89 13.94
N THR A 227 -1.83 -8.66 13.73
CA THR A 227 -2.20 -7.74 14.82
C THR A 227 -3.59 -7.16 14.61
N ARG A 228 -4.20 -6.70 15.71
CA ARG A 228 -5.46 -5.95 15.70
C ARG A 228 -5.37 -4.71 14.81
N PHE A 229 -4.24 -4.01 14.86
CA PHE A 229 -3.99 -2.85 14.01
C PHE A 229 -4.10 -3.23 12.53
N ILE A 230 -3.39 -4.28 12.07
CA ILE A 230 -3.40 -4.67 10.65
C ILE A 230 -4.80 -5.15 10.23
N SER A 231 -5.48 -5.93 11.08
CA SER A 231 -6.84 -6.41 10.82
C SER A 231 -7.83 -5.25 10.59
N GLY A 232 -7.78 -4.22 11.44
CA GLY A 232 -8.65 -3.05 11.32
C GLY A 232 -8.18 -2.00 10.31
N PHE A 233 -6.87 -1.98 9.99
CA PHE A 233 -6.29 -0.99 9.09
C PHE A 233 -6.31 -1.44 7.63
N VAL A 234 -6.00 -2.71 7.32
CA VAL A 234 -5.98 -3.25 5.95
C VAL A 234 -7.31 -3.94 5.68
N GLY A 235 -8.22 -3.27 4.97
CA GLY A 235 -9.60 -3.69 4.76
C GLY A 235 -10.52 -3.36 5.94
N LYS A 236 -11.79 -3.73 5.82
CA LYS A 236 -12.73 -3.72 6.96
C LYS A 236 -12.64 -5.07 7.68
N ALA A 237 -12.78 -5.08 9.00
CA ALA A 237 -12.86 -6.30 9.80
C ALA A 237 -13.84 -6.09 10.95
N ASN A 238 -14.57 -7.14 11.31
CA ASN A 238 -15.28 -7.21 12.56
C ASN A 238 -14.35 -7.82 13.60
N LEU A 239 -14.20 -7.15 14.73
CA LEU A 239 -13.50 -7.66 15.90
C LEU A 239 -14.56 -8.22 16.85
N LEU A 240 -14.57 -9.54 17.00
CA LEU A 240 -15.60 -10.28 17.71
C LEU A 240 -15.01 -10.90 18.97
N PRO A 241 -15.69 -10.82 20.13
CA PRO A 241 -15.27 -11.57 21.30
C PRO A 241 -15.49 -13.07 21.04
N GLY A 242 -14.46 -13.86 21.32
CA GLY A 242 -14.47 -15.30 21.11
C GLY A 242 -13.97 -16.06 22.32
N ASP A 243 -14.35 -17.33 22.40
CA ASP A 243 -13.83 -18.30 23.37
C ASP A 243 -13.33 -19.53 22.62
N ARG A 244 -12.80 -20.50 23.35
CA ARG A 244 -12.54 -21.84 22.81
C ARG A 244 -13.74 -22.74 23.05
N ASP A 245 -14.06 -23.58 22.08
CA ASP A 245 -15.03 -24.65 22.27
C ASP A 245 -14.43 -25.81 23.10
N ALA A 246 -15.22 -26.85 23.33
CA ALA A 246 -14.79 -28.02 24.10
C ALA A 246 -13.60 -28.78 23.48
N SER A 247 -13.33 -28.56 22.19
CA SER A 247 -12.19 -29.12 21.46
C SER A 247 -10.97 -28.19 21.42
N GLY A 248 -11.09 -26.99 22.01
CA GLY A 248 -10.04 -25.96 22.00
C GLY A 248 -10.06 -25.05 20.76
N CYS A 249 -11.02 -25.22 19.85
CA CYS A 249 -11.12 -24.44 18.61
C CYS A 249 -11.73 -23.05 18.87
N PRO A 250 -11.23 -21.98 18.23
CA PRO A 250 -11.79 -20.65 18.39
C PRO A 250 -13.24 -20.56 17.87
N GLN A 251 -14.14 -20.02 18.69
CA GLN A 251 -15.54 -19.78 18.35
C GLN A 251 -15.96 -18.38 18.79
N VAL A 252 -16.84 -17.75 18.01
CA VAL A 252 -17.43 -16.45 18.39
C VAL A 252 -18.45 -16.67 19.50
N ARG A 253 -18.47 -15.76 20.48
CA ARG A 253 -19.46 -15.79 21.56
C ARG A 253 -20.86 -15.52 21.04
N GLN A 254 -21.85 -16.17 21.64
CA GLN A 254 -23.27 -15.90 21.34
C GLN A 254 -23.93 -14.96 22.37
N LEU A 255 -23.27 -14.74 23.51
CA LEU A 255 -23.77 -13.91 24.60
C LEU A 255 -22.87 -12.68 24.79
N PRO A 256 -23.42 -11.55 25.29
CA PRO A 256 -22.65 -10.37 25.59
C PRO A 256 -21.48 -10.63 26.56
N GLY A 257 -20.48 -9.75 26.50
CA GLY A 257 -19.33 -9.77 27.40
C GLY A 257 -17.99 -9.93 26.67
N GLU A 258 -16.91 -9.75 27.41
CA GLU A 258 -15.56 -10.00 26.90
C GLU A 258 -15.32 -11.51 26.74
N GLY A 259 -14.59 -11.87 25.69
CA GLY A 259 -14.16 -13.25 25.43
C GLY A 259 -12.71 -13.45 25.79
N GLU A 260 -12.29 -14.71 25.94
CA GLU A 260 -10.86 -15.07 26.09
C GLU A 260 -10.02 -14.59 24.89
N LEU A 261 -10.62 -14.59 23.70
CA LEU A 261 -9.97 -14.30 22.43
C LEU A 261 -10.60 -13.07 21.76
N THR A 262 -9.78 -12.33 21.02
CA THR A 262 -10.26 -11.40 20.00
C THR A 262 -10.17 -12.06 18.63
N LEU A 263 -11.32 -12.26 18.00
CA LEU A 263 -11.44 -12.86 16.67
C LEU A 263 -11.63 -11.77 15.62
N SER A 264 -10.93 -11.89 14.51
CA SER A 264 -11.12 -11.07 13.31
C SER A 264 -11.90 -11.85 12.27
N LEU A 265 -13.00 -11.27 11.80
CA LEU A 265 -13.80 -11.80 10.71
C LEU A 265 -14.12 -10.70 9.70
N ARG A 266 -13.72 -10.90 8.45
CA ARG A 266 -13.95 -9.94 7.36
C ARG A 266 -15.44 -9.87 7.00
N PRO A 267 -16.03 -8.67 6.81
CA PRO A 267 -17.45 -8.51 6.48
C PRO A 267 -17.93 -9.31 5.27
N GLU A 268 -17.10 -9.48 4.26
CA GLU A 268 -17.38 -10.20 3.02
C GLU A 268 -17.29 -11.73 3.15
N LYS A 269 -16.93 -12.23 4.32
CA LYS A 269 -16.88 -13.68 4.64
C LYS A 269 -18.06 -14.12 5.52
N ILE A 270 -19.02 -13.21 5.76
CA ILE A 270 -20.20 -13.46 6.56
C ILE A 270 -21.40 -13.63 5.63
N ASP A 271 -22.07 -14.77 5.76
CA ASP A 271 -23.29 -15.06 5.04
C ASP A 271 -24.50 -14.54 5.82
N LEU A 272 -25.42 -13.90 5.09
CA LEU A 272 -26.73 -13.49 5.63
C LEU A 272 -27.77 -14.55 5.30
N LEU A 273 -28.31 -15.17 6.34
CA LEU A 273 -29.31 -16.22 6.27
C LEU A 273 -30.66 -15.73 6.80
N ALA A 274 -31.70 -16.54 6.59
CA ALA A 274 -33.02 -16.29 7.17
C ALA A 274 -32.97 -16.30 8.71
N ALA A 275 -33.89 -15.56 9.34
CA ALA A 275 -34.01 -15.54 10.80
C ALA A 275 -34.13 -16.97 11.37
N GLY A 276 -33.41 -17.24 12.46
CA GLY A 276 -33.37 -18.56 13.09
C GLY A 276 -32.39 -19.56 12.44
N SER A 277 -31.70 -19.18 11.37
CA SER A 277 -30.58 -19.94 10.79
C SER A 277 -29.23 -19.33 11.16
N GLY A 278 -28.14 -20.07 10.97
CA GLY A 278 -26.78 -19.61 11.27
C GLY A 278 -26.42 -19.64 12.76
N ARG A 279 -25.26 -19.08 13.10
CA ARG A 279 -24.69 -19.14 14.46
C ARG A 279 -25.06 -17.95 15.34
N LEU A 280 -25.31 -16.80 14.74
CA LEU A 280 -25.57 -15.57 15.48
C LEU A 280 -26.83 -14.89 14.93
N PRO A 281 -27.87 -14.66 15.75
CA PRO A 281 -29.02 -13.87 15.32
C PRO A 281 -28.69 -12.39 15.32
N GLY A 282 -29.30 -11.65 14.40
CA GLY A 282 -29.18 -10.20 14.34
C GLY A 282 -30.35 -9.51 13.66
N LYS A 283 -30.34 -8.17 13.74
CA LYS A 283 -31.34 -7.30 13.11
C LYS A 283 -30.65 -6.23 12.28
N ILE A 284 -31.07 -6.05 11.03
CA ILE A 284 -30.51 -5.02 10.14
C ILE A 284 -30.83 -3.64 10.71
N LEU A 285 -29.80 -2.86 11.03
CA LEU A 285 -29.93 -1.47 11.46
C LEU A 285 -29.96 -0.52 10.28
N SER A 286 -29.02 -0.68 9.36
CA SER A 286 -28.90 0.18 8.17
C SER A 286 -28.29 -0.58 7.01
N ARG A 287 -28.56 -0.09 5.80
CA ARG A 287 -27.99 -0.61 4.56
C ARG A 287 -27.46 0.50 3.67
N PHE A 288 -26.34 0.25 3.01
CA PHE A 288 -25.71 1.17 2.07
C PHE A 288 -25.44 0.47 0.75
N PHE A 289 -25.89 1.07 -0.35
CA PHE A 289 -25.59 0.60 -1.70
C PHE A 289 -24.28 1.21 -2.19
N LEU A 290 -23.29 0.37 -2.50
CA LEU A 290 -21.96 0.79 -2.96
C LEU A 290 -21.72 0.41 -4.44
N GLY A 291 -22.78 0.15 -5.21
CA GLY A 291 -22.70 -0.25 -6.61
C GLY A 291 -22.51 -1.76 -6.78
N SER A 292 -21.27 -2.25 -6.61
CA SER A 292 -20.92 -3.67 -6.77
C SER A 292 -21.30 -4.53 -5.56
N GLN A 293 -21.64 -3.89 -4.44
CA GLN A 293 -21.90 -4.54 -3.16
C GLN A 293 -22.86 -3.73 -2.29
N TRP A 294 -23.46 -4.41 -1.34
CA TRP A 294 -24.24 -3.88 -0.24
C TRP A 294 -23.45 -4.00 1.05
N LEU A 295 -23.44 -2.94 1.84
CA LEU A 295 -22.95 -2.97 3.21
C LEU A 295 -24.12 -2.91 4.17
N TYR A 296 -24.24 -3.89 5.05
CA TYR A 296 -25.25 -3.98 6.08
C TYR A 296 -24.58 -3.79 7.46
N ARG A 297 -25.18 -2.95 8.31
CA ARG A 297 -24.86 -2.90 9.74
C ARG A 297 -25.94 -3.65 10.50
N ILE A 298 -25.54 -4.60 11.33
CA ILE A 298 -26.45 -5.56 11.97
C ILE A 298 -26.23 -5.50 13.47
N ASP A 299 -27.30 -5.28 14.21
CA ASP A 299 -27.33 -5.35 15.67
C ASP A 299 -27.40 -6.82 16.10
N THR A 300 -26.52 -7.21 17.01
CA THR A 300 -26.46 -8.58 17.55
C THR A 300 -26.24 -8.51 19.07
N ALA A 301 -26.42 -9.65 19.75
CA ALA A 301 -26.19 -9.72 21.20
C ALA A 301 -24.74 -9.39 21.60
N ILE A 302 -23.76 -9.52 20.70
CA ILE A 302 -22.35 -9.23 20.94
C ILE A 302 -21.90 -7.87 20.40
N GLY A 303 -22.86 -7.02 20.03
CA GLY A 303 -22.62 -5.71 19.46
C GLY A 303 -22.88 -5.66 17.95
N GLU A 304 -22.44 -4.58 17.33
CA GLU A 304 -22.72 -4.33 15.93
C GLU A 304 -21.72 -5.03 15.01
N ILE A 305 -22.24 -5.71 13.98
CA ILE A 305 -21.45 -6.40 12.97
C ILE A 305 -21.73 -5.79 11.60
N THR A 306 -20.67 -5.54 10.84
CA THR A 306 -20.75 -5.16 9.44
C THR A 306 -20.67 -6.38 8.54
N VAL A 307 -21.59 -6.50 7.59
CA VAL A 307 -21.57 -7.56 6.57
C VAL A 307 -21.58 -6.94 5.19
N VAL A 308 -20.74 -7.48 4.29
CA VAL A 308 -20.66 -7.05 2.90
C VAL A 308 -21.20 -8.17 2.03
N ARG A 309 -22.26 -7.88 1.27
CA ARG A 309 -22.85 -8.83 0.32
C ARG A 309 -22.66 -8.31 -1.09
N ARG A 310 -22.21 -9.17 -2.00
CA ARG A 310 -22.13 -8.84 -3.43
C ARG A 310 -23.50 -8.39 -3.95
N ASN A 311 -23.51 -7.37 -4.81
CA ASN A 311 -24.69 -7.03 -5.59
C ASN A 311 -24.88 -8.07 -6.70
N ASP A 312 -25.79 -9.01 -6.48
CA ASP A 312 -26.13 -10.12 -7.38
C ASP A 312 -27.44 -9.87 -8.15
N GLY A 313 -28.02 -8.66 -8.03
CA GLY A 313 -29.30 -8.29 -8.63
C GLY A 313 -30.53 -8.70 -7.83
N SER A 314 -30.36 -9.41 -6.71
CA SER A 314 -31.48 -9.73 -5.81
C SER A 314 -31.97 -8.52 -5.03
N ALA A 315 -33.22 -8.56 -4.58
CA ALA A 315 -33.78 -7.50 -3.75
C ALA A 315 -33.00 -7.37 -2.43
N PRO A 316 -32.64 -6.14 -2.03
CA PRO A 316 -31.92 -5.93 -0.78
C PRO A 316 -32.81 -6.19 0.43
N LEU A 317 -32.20 -6.68 1.50
CA LEU A 317 -32.91 -6.84 2.78
C LEU A 317 -33.24 -5.47 3.38
N ASN A 318 -34.40 -5.34 4.00
CA ASN A 318 -34.87 -4.06 4.55
C ASN A 318 -34.35 -3.84 5.97
N GLU A 319 -34.21 -2.58 6.35
CA GLU A 319 -33.93 -2.20 7.74
C GLU A 319 -35.02 -2.73 8.68
N GLY A 320 -34.61 -3.17 9.86
CA GLY A 320 -35.45 -3.83 10.84
C GLY A 320 -35.68 -5.33 10.59
N THR A 321 -35.24 -5.89 9.46
CA THR A 321 -35.37 -7.33 9.16
C THR A 321 -34.50 -8.16 10.11
N ALA A 322 -35.07 -9.21 10.69
CA ALA A 322 -34.32 -10.21 11.45
C ALA A 322 -33.59 -11.17 10.50
N VAL A 323 -32.33 -11.46 10.80
CA VAL A 323 -31.43 -12.28 9.98
C VAL A 323 -30.59 -13.21 10.85
N GLY A 324 -30.11 -14.29 10.25
CA GLY A 324 -29.03 -15.11 10.80
C GLY A 324 -27.69 -14.73 10.18
N LEU A 325 -26.61 -14.76 10.96
CA LEU A 325 -25.24 -14.63 10.48
C LEU A 325 -24.53 -15.98 10.61
N ASP A 326 -23.81 -16.38 9.56
CA ASP A 326 -22.95 -17.56 9.57
C ASP A 326 -21.66 -17.32 8.78
N TRP A 327 -20.66 -18.18 8.97
CA TRP A 327 -19.38 -18.11 8.29
C TRP A 327 -18.63 -19.45 8.40
N PRO A 328 -17.77 -19.79 7.43
CA PRO A 328 -16.82 -20.90 7.57
C PRO A 328 -15.87 -20.66 8.76
N ALA A 329 -15.71 -21.66 9.62
CA ALA A 329 -14.92 -21.52 10.87
C ALA A 329 -13.44 -21.28 10.58
N GLU A 330 -12.93 -21.84 9.49
CA GLU A 330 -11.57 -21.67 8.97
C GLU A 330 -11.25 -20.26 8.49
N LEU A 331 -12.23 -19.35 8.44
CA LEU A 331 -12.03 -17.93 8.10
C LEU A 331 -11.92 -17.04 9.33
N LEU A 332 -12.17 -17.58 10.52
CA LEU A 332 -11.89 -16.87 11.77
C LEU A 332 -10.37 -16.76 11.95
N ARG A 333 -9.91 -15.57 12.33
CA ARG A 333 -8.52 -15.30 12.69
C ARG A 333 -8.43 -14.91 14.14
N VAL A 334 -7.65 -15.66 14.92
CA VAL A 334 -7.32 -15.26 16.29
C VAL A 334 -6.25 -14.18 16.20
N LEU A 335 -6.50 -13.04 16.83
CA LEU A 335 -5.52 -11.97 16.91
C LEU A 335 -4.68 -12.12 18.18
N GLU A 336 -3.36 -12.03 18.04
CA GLU A 336 -2.45 -12.03 19.18
C GLU A 336 -2.56 -10.69 19.94
N HIS A 337 -2.37 -10.73 21.26
CA HIS A 337 -2.34 -9.54 22.14
C HIS A 337 -1.05 -8.70 22.01
N GLY A 338 -0.21 -8.97 21.01
CA GLY A 338 1.03 -8.23 20.77
C GLY A 338 0.77 -6.90 20.08
N GLU A 339 0.32 -5.89 20.82
CA GLU A 339 0.34 -4.51 20.33
C GLU A 339 1.78 -3.97 20.32
N VAL A 340 2.14 -3.27 19.24
CA VAL A 340 3.28 -2.36 19.28
C VAL A 340 2.93 -1.26 20.29
N PRO A 341 3.70 -1.07 21.37
CA PRO A 341 3.41 -0.02 22.35
C PRO A 341 3.34 1.33 21.63
N ALA A 342 2.31 2.11 21.97
CA ALA A 342 2.06 3.44 21.42
C ALA A 342 3.24 4.39 21.62
#